data_AF-A0AAV2HGP4-F1
#
_entry.id   AF-A0AAV2HGP4-F1
#
_cell.length_a   1.000
_cell.length_b   1.000
_cell.length_c   1.000
_cell.angle_alpha   90.00
_cell.angle_beta   90.00
_cell.angle_gamma   90.00
#
_symmetry.space_group_name_H-M   'P 1'
#
loop_
_entity.id
_entity.type
_entity.pdbx_description
1 polymer ?
#
loop_
_entity_poly.entity_id
_entity_poly.type
_entity_poly.pdbx_seq_one_letter_code
_entity_poly.pdbx_strand_id
1 'polypeptide(L)'
;MYCSNDDTDDCTKSDSIVRIGQPSIKLKGWEELLYRYGVDVAIWAQEHSYERLWPIYNKQVFNGSYNEPYTNPKAPVHITTGSAGCHESHDRFKKKVSEWSAFRSLDYGYTRMKVYNQTHLYMEQVSDDKDGAIIDRVMLIKDSHGSYSEKPNPVTPMGDPLKKIWKNWQRVKAMAKDTQ
;
A
#
# COMPACT_ATOMS: atom_id res chain seq x y z
N MET A 1 -7.36 -4.99 4.86
CA MET A 1 -7.43 -3.82 5.80
C MET A 1 -7.48 -2.51 5.04
N TYR A 2 -6.45 -2.22 4.26
CA TYR A 2 -6.47 -1.22 3.20
C TYR A 2 -6.53 -1.95 1.88
N CYS A 3 -7.39 -1.52 0.97
CA CYS A 3 -7.47 -2.11 -0.35
C CYS A 3 -8.07 -1.13 -1.35
N SER A 4 -7.63 -1.27 -2.60
CA SER A 4 -8.01 -0.39 -3.70
C SER A 4 -8.72 -1.14 -4.83
N ASN A 5 -9.17 -2.36 -4.53
CA ASN A 5 -10.00 -3.18 -5.39
C ASN A 5 -11.40 -2.55 -5.58
N ASP A 6 -12.02 -2.89 -6.71
CA ASP A 6 -13.32 -2.44 -7.21
C ASP A 6 -14.37 -3.54 -7.01
N ASP A 7 -14.32 -4.19 -5.86
CA ASP A 7 -15.34 -5.11 -5.37
C ASP A 7 -16.54 -4.37 -4.76
N THR A 8 -17.51 -5.17 -4.34
CA THR A 8 -18.75 -4.73 -3.69
C THR A 8 -18.81 -5.11 -2.21
N ASP A 9 -17.69 -5.50 -1.60
CA ASP A 9 -17.61 -5.96 -0.21
C ASP A 9 -16.57 -5.18 0.62
N ASP A 10 -15.37 -5.72 0.82
CA ASP A 10 -14.41 -5.32 1.84
C ASP A 10 -13.71 -3.98 1.49
N CYS A 11 -13.59 -3.65 0.20
CA CYS A 11 -12.98 -2.39 -0.26
C CYS A 11 -14.00 -1.30 -0.56
N THR A 12 -15.29 -1.57 -0.36
CA THR A 12 -16.37 -0.62 -0.65
C THR A 12 -16.34 0.58 0.29
N LYS A 13 -15.98 0.36 1.57
CA LYS A 13 -15.97 1.41 2.60
C LYS A 13 -14.55 1.78 2.97
N SER A 14 -14.29 3.09 3.02
CA SER A 14 -13.00 3.60 3.49
C SER A 14 -12.74 3.26 4.98
N ASP A 15 -13.79 2.94 5.72
CA ASP A 15 -13.76 2.59 7.14
C ASP A 15 -14.07 1.10 7.31
N SER A 16 -13.13 0.27 6.88
CA SER A 16 -13.18 -1.17 7.09
C SER A 16 -13.26 -1.50 8.59
N ILE A 17 -14.15 -2.42 8.94
CA ILE A 17 -14.31 -2.93 10.32
C ILE A 17 -13.00 -3.57 10.80
N VAL A 18 -12.24 -4.22 9.91
CA VAL A 18 -10.91 -4.77 10.24
C VAL A 18 -9.95 -3.67 10.67
N ARG A 19 -10.03 -2.49 10.03
CA ARG A 19 -9.14 -1.36 10.28
C ARG A 19 -9.49 -0.65 11.59
N ILE A 20 -10.71 -0.13 11.70
CA ILE A 20 -11.12 0.76 12.81
C ILE A 20 -12.03 0.09 13.85
N GLY A 21 -12.50 -1.11 13.59
CA GLY A 21 -13.47 -1.81 14.44
C GLY A 21 -14.91 -1.33 14.20
N GLN A 22 -15.78 -1.70 15.13
CA GLN A 22 -17.18 -1.25 15.18
C GLN A 22 -17.52 -0.81 16.60
N PRO A 23 -17.56 0.51 16.88
CA PRO A 23 -17.77 1.05 18.22
C PRO A 23 -19.10 0.61 18.86
N SER A 24 -20.16 0.48 18.06
CA SER A 24 -21.51 0.10 18.53
C SER A 24 -21.57 -1.28 19.18
N ILE A 25 -20.64 -2.18 18.83
CA ILE A 25 -20.53 -3.53 19.41
C ILE A 25 -19.21 -3.74 20.17
N LYS A 26 -18.49 -2.65 20.46
CA LYS A 26 -17.17 -2.66 21.14
C LYS A 26 -16.11 -3.52 20.44
N LEU A 27 -16.25 -3.75 19.13
CA LEU A 27 -15.23 -4.44 18.34
C LEU A 27 -14.07 -3.47 18.07
N LYS A 28 -12.86 -3.82 18.48
CA LYS A 28 -11.66 -3.01 18.26
C LYS A 28 -11.07 -3.29 16.88
N GLY A 29 -10.60 -2.25 16.22
CA GLY A 29 -9.85 -2.36 14.97
C GLY A 29 -8.40 -2.79 15.21
N TRP A 30 -7.81 -3.41 14.19
CA TRP A 30 -6.43 -3.89 14.25
C TRP A 30 -5.40 -2.78 14.01
N GLU A 31 -5.75 -1.73 13.27
CA GLU A 31 -4.79 -0.69 12.87
C GLU A 31 -4.07 -0.05 14.06
N GLU A 32 -4.84 0.37 15.07
CA GLU A 32 -4.28 1.00 16.28
C GLU A 32 -3.33 0.05 17.02
N LEU A 33 -3.63 -1.26 17.04
CA LEU A 33 -2.77 -2.24 17.68
C LEU A 33 -1.47 -2.44 16.90
N LEU A 34 -1.56 -2.62 15.59
CA LEU A 34 -0.37 -2.78 14.73
C LEU A 34 0.55 -1.57 14.82
N TYR A 35 -0.04 -0.36 14.86
CA TYR A 35 0.70 0.87 15.04
C TYR A 35 1.32 0.98 16.44
N ARG A 36 0.54 0.78 17.49
CA ARG A 36 1.04 0.93 18.88
C ARG A 36 2.18 -0.04 19.19
N TYR A 37 2.13 -1.26 18.68
CA TYR A 37 3.16 -2.27 18.94
C TYR A 37 4.30 -2.28 17.92
N GLY A 38 4.38 -1.26 17.05
CA GLY A 38 5.54 -1.10 16.17
C GLY A 38 5.65 -2.17 15.09
N VAL A 39 4.54 -2.72 14.61
CA VAL A 39 4.58 -3.76 13.57
C VAL A 39 5.25 -3.20 12.31
N ASP A 40 6.27 -3.90 11.83
CA ASP A 40 7.08 -3.49 10.68
C ASP A 40 6.34 -3.75 9.35
N VAL A 41 5.79 -4.96 9.18
CA VAL A 41 5.00 -5.37 8.01
C VAL A 41 3.75 -6.12 8.43
N ALA A 42 2.63 -5.80 7.81
CA ALA A 42 1.37 -6.53 7.92
C ALA A 42 0.98 -7.12 6.56
N ILE A 43 0.91 -8.44 6.47
CA ILE A 43 0.58 -9.18 5.24
C ILE A 43 -0.90 -9.55 5.26
N TRP A 44 -1.56 -9.35 4.13
CA TRP A 44 -2.99 -9.61 3.94
C TRP A 44 -3.21 -10.48 2.69
N ALA A 45 -4.41 -11.06 2.63
CA ALA A 45 -4.95 -11.77 1.48
C ALA A 45 -6.43 -11.35 1.34
N GLN A 46 -7.33 -12.31 1.09
CA GLN A 46 -8.74 -12.11 0.73
C GLN A 46 -8.89 -11.53 -0.66
N GLU A 47 -8.41 -10.30 -0.89
CA GLU A 47 -8.36 -9.71 -2.22
C GLU A 47 -7.44 -10.52 -3.14
N HIS A 48 -7.96 -10.99 -4.27
CA HIS A 48 -7.25 -11.76 -5.29
C HIS A 48 -6.36 -10.85 -6.16
N SER A 49 -5.51 -10.06 -5.52
CA SER A 49 -4.56 -9.16 -6.14
C SER A 49 -3.27 -9.05 -5.32
N TYR A 50 -2.27 -8.42 -5.93
CA TYR A 50 -1.07 -7.96 -5.22
C TYR A 50 -1.10 -6.44 -5.08
N GLU A 51 -0.96 -5.94 -3.86
CA GLU A 51 -0.85 -4.50 -3.60
C GLU A 51 0.14 -4.23 -2.46
N ARG A 52 1.18 -3.46 -2.74
CA ARG A 52 2.09 -2.91 -1.73
C ARG A 52 1.76 -1.45 -1.48
N LEU A 53 1.61 -1.11 -0.21
CA LEU A 53 1.32 0.25 0.22
C LEU A 53 2.61 0.99 0.62
N TRP A 54 2.54 2.32 0.62
CA TRP A 54 3.45 3.12 1.42
C TRP A 54 3.20 2.84 2.91
N PRO A 55 4.19 3.03 3.80
CA PRO A 55 3.97 3.07 5.25
C PRO A 55 2.77 3.96 5.58
N ILE A 56 1.75 3.39 6.23
CA ILE A 56 0.45 4.06 6.36
C ILE A 56 -0.15 3.85 7.75
N TYR A 57 -0.76 4.91 8.27
CA TYR A 57 -1.61 4.85 9.45
C TYR A 57 -2.72 5.90 9.31
N ASN A 58 -3.93 5.53 9.68
CA ASN A 58 -5.13 6.37 9.58
C ASN A 58 -5.26 7.07 8.21
N LYS A 59 -5.10 6.29 7.12
CA LYS A 59 -5.14 6.74 5.70
C LYS A 59 -4.08 7.78 5.32
N GLN A 60 -3.09 8.00 6.17
CA GLN A 60 -2.03 8.98 5.96
C GLN A 60 -0.69 8.26 5.84
N VAL A 61 0.16 8.75 4.95
CA VAL A 61 1.44 8.11 4.65
C VAL A 61 2.54 8.65 5.57
N PHE A 62 3.39 7.74 6.04
CA PHE A 62 4.40 7.97 7.06
C PHE A 62 5.75 7.36 6.65
N ASN A 63 6.18 7.70 5.43
CA ASN A 63 7.47 7.31 4.88
C ASN A 63 8.63 7.70 5.80
N GLY A 64 9.72 6.92 5.74
CA GLY A 64 10.98 7.29 6.38
C GLY A 64 11.57 8.58 5.81
N SER A 65 11.77 8.61 4.49
CA SER A 65 12.12 9.81 3.73
C SER A 65 11.45 9.83 2.35
N TYR A 66 11.66 10.89 1.57
CA TYR A 66 11.16 10.98 0.20
C TYR A 66 11.81 9.96 -0.74
N ASN A 67 13.14 9.80 -0.64
CA ASN A 67 13.91 8.89 -1.51
C ASN A 67 13.93 7.45 -0.99
N GLU A 68 13.79 7.27 0.33
CA GLU A 68 13.88 5.98 1.01
C GLU A 68 12.66 5.77 1.91
N PRO A 69 11.48 5.56 1.31
CA PRO A 69 10.23 5.50 2.05
C PRO A 69 10.15 4.33 3.03
N TYR A 70 10.87 3.24 2.74
CA TYR A 70 10.91 2.00 3.52
C TYR A 70 12.14 1.88 4.44
N THR A 71 12.95 2.93 4.57
CA THR A 71 14.05 3.00 5.55
C THR A 71 13.58 3.75 6.78
N ASN A 72 13.56 3.11 7.94
CA ASN A 72 12.97 3.61 9.18
C ASN A 72 11.56 4.20 8.98
N PRO A 73 10.61 3.46 8.39
CA PRO A 73 9.26 3.96 8.23
C PRO A 73 8.63 4.27 9.59
N LYS A 74 7.69 5.21 9.59
CA LYS A 74 7.04 5.73 10.80
C LYS A 74 5.60 5.22 10.97
N ALA A 75 5.24 4.20 10.20
CA ALA A 75 4.02 3.42 10.32
C ALA A 75 4.24 2.02 9.69
N PRO A 76 3.39 1.03 9.99
CA PRO A 76 3.46 -0.29 9.36
C PRO A 76 3.37 -0.24 7.83
N VAL A 77 4.10 -1.14 7.17
CA VAL A 77 3.94 -1.39 5.73
C VAL A 77 2.89 -2.48 5.54
N HIS A 78 1.86 -2.20 4.74
CA HIS A 78 0.83 -3.16 4.41
C HIS A 78 1.09 -3.75 3.03
N ILE A 79 1.02 -5.09 2.92
CA ILE A 79 1.14 -5.80 1.65
C ILE A 79 0.00 -6.80 1.54
N THR A 80 -0.78 -6.71 0.47
CA THR A 80 -1.76 -7.72 0.08
C THR A 80 -1.13 -8.64 -0.95
N THR A 81 -1.18 -9.95 -0.73
CA THR A 81 -0.63 -11.00 -1.62
C THR A 81 -1.64 -12.14 -1.77
N GLY A 82 -2.87 -11.83 -2.19
CA GLY A 82 -3.95 -12.82 -2.29
C GLY A 82 -4.15 -13.45 -3.68
N SER A 83 -3.32 -13.12 -4.68
CA SER A 83 -3.45 -13.62 -6.06
C SER A 83 -2.74 -14.96 -6.32
N ALA A 84 -2.88 -15.96 -5.44
CA ALA A 84 -2.18 -17.25 -5.61
C ALA A 84 -2.85 -18.24 -6.58
N GLY A 85 -4.06 -17.94 -7.10
CA GLY A 85 -4.76 -18.81 -8.07
C GLY A 85 -6.19 -19.22 -7.71
N CYS A 86 -6.96 -18.38 -7.01
CA CYS A 86 -8.34 -18.71 -6.65
C CYS A 86 -9.24 -18.90 -7.90
N HIS A 87 -10.20 -19.82 -7.81
CA HIS A 87 -11.22 -20.07 -8.85
C HIS A 87 -12.12 -18.86 -9.14
N GLU A 88 -12.23 -17.93 -8.20
CA GLU A 88 -13.00 -16.69 -8.30
C GLU A 88 -12.34 -15.64 -9.21
N SER A 89 -11.15 -15.93 -9.75
CA SER A 89 -10.33 -15.00 -10.55
C SER A 89 -9.86 -13.76 -9.77
N HIS A 90 -9.27 -12.77 -10.44
CA HIS A 90 -8.71 -11.58 -9.80
C HIS A 90 -9.75 -10.51 -9.46
N ASP A 91 -9.55 -9.85 -8.31
CA ASP A 91 -10.29 -8.65 -7.94
C ASP A 91 -9.70 -7.42 -8.62
N ARG A 92 -10.47 -6.81 -9.53
CA ARG A 92 -10.01 -5.67 -10.32
C ARG A 92 -9.75 -4.46 -9.44
N PHE A 93 -8.82 -3.60 -9.84
CA PHE A 93 -8.56 -2.34 -9.14
C PHE A 93 -9.48 -1.20 -9.59
N LYS A 94 -9.80 -0.32 -8.64
CA LYS A 94 -10.41 0.98 -8.95
C LYS A 94 -9.51 1.78 -9.89
N LYS A 95 -10.16 2.46 -10.85
CA LYS A 95 -9.48 3.32 -11.84
C LYS A 95 -8.63 4.41 -11.19
N LYS A 96 -9.13 5.04 -10.12
CA LYS A 96 -8.38 6.04 -9.36
C LYS A 96 -7.46 5.32 -8.37
N VAL A 97 -6.16 5.49 -8.55
CA VAL A 97 -5.15 5.01 -7.61
C VAL A 97 -5.21 5.87 -6.35
N SER A 98 -5.30 5.25 -5.19
CA SER A 98 -5.16 5.93 -3.91
C SER A 98 -3.72 6.38 -3.68
N GLU A 99 -3.50 7.53 -3.04
CA GLU A 99 -2.15 8.09 -2.83
C GLU A 99 -1.26 7.19 -1.97
N TRP A 100 -1.84 6.34 -1.13
CA TRP A 100 -1.15 5.39 -0.28
C TRP A 100 -0.76 4.07 -0.99
N SER A 101 -1.21 3.85 -2.22
CA SER A 101 -0.85 2.67 -3.02
C SER A 101 0.48 2.91 -3.73
N ALA A 102 1.48 2.06 -3.45
CA ALA A 102 2.81 2.19 -4.03
C ALA A 102 2.97 1.34 -5.30
N PHE A 103 2.48 0.10 -5.27
CA PHE A 103 2.51 -0.82 -6.40
C PHE A 103 1.28 -1.74 -6.38
N ARG A 104 0.76 -2.08 -7.55
CA ARG A 104 -0.41 -2.97 -7.73
C ARG A 104 -0.21 -3.88 -8.93
N SER A 105 -0.63 -5.14 -8.80
CA SER A 105 -0.65 -6.11 -9.89
C SER A 105 -1.87 -7.03 -9.80
N LEU A 106 -2.40 -7.39 -10.96
CA LEU A 106 -3.40 -8.45 -11.11
C LEU A 106 -2.76 -9.75 -11.62
N ASP A 107 -1.44 -9.85 -11.63
CA ASP A 107 -0.80 -11.10 -12.00
C ASP A 107 -1.09 -12.17 -10.91
N TYR A 108 -1.32 -13.41 -11.33
CA TYR A 108 -1.16 -14.53 -10.39
C TYR A 108 0.29 -14.63 -9.93
N GLY A 109 0.49 -15.07 -8.70
CA GLY A 109 1.81 -15.36 -8.16
C GLY A 109 1.87 -15.31 -6.65
N TYR A 110 3.07 -15.08 -6.13
CA TYR A 110 3.33 -15.20 -4.70
C TYR A 110 4.46 -14.28 -4.22
N THR A 111 4.39 -13.89 -2.96
CA THR A 111 5.45 -13.12 -2.30
C THR A 111 6.49 -14.06 -1.67
N ARG A 112 7.77 -13.75 -1.87
CA ARG A 112 8.89 -14.35 -1.14
C ARG A 112 9.45 -13.34 -0.15
N MET A 113 9.70 -13.78 1.07
CA MET A 113 10.27 -12.97 2.14
C MET A 113 11.61 -13.54 2.59
N LYS A 114 12.61 -12.67 2.77
CA LYS A 114 13.93 -13.03 3.31
C LYS A 114 14.32 -12.04 4.41
N VAL A 115 14.41 -12.55 5.64
CA VAL A 115 14.97 -11.83 6.78
C VAL A 115 16.50 -11.97 6.70
N TYR A 116 17.21 -10.88 6.44
CA TYR A 116 18.67 -10.91 6.32
C TYR A 116 19.36 -10.82 7.67
N ASN A 117 18.86 -9.95 8.55
CA ASN A 117 19.36 -9.72 9.89
C ASN A 117 18.29 -8.98 10.72
N GLN A 118 18.66 -8.46 11.90
CA GLN A 118 17.74 -7.76 12.80
C GLN A 118 17.20 -6.43 12.23
N THR A 119 17.82 -5.87 11.19
CA THR A 119 17.46 -4.55 10.63
C THR A 119 16.97 -4.61 9.19
N HIS A 120 17.19 -5.70 8.45
CA HIS A 120 16.90 -5.81 7.00
C HIS A 120 15.95 -6.96 6.69
N LEU A 121 14.82 -6.60 6.09
CA LEU A 121 13.81 -7.52 5.59
C LEU A 121 13.58 -7.25 4.10
N TYR A 122 13.83 -8.25 3.27
CA TYR A 122 13.58 -8.17 1.83
C TYR A 122 12.31 -8.94 1.47
N MET A 123 11.51 -8.35 0.59
CA MET A 123 10.34 -8.98 0.01
C MET A 123 10.31 -8.77 -1.50
N GLU A 124 9.88 -9.78 -2.24
CA GLU A 124 9.65 -9.71 -3.68
C GLU A 124 8.36 -10.41 -4.07
N GLN A 125 7.66 -9.86 -5.07
CA GLN A 125 6.50 -10.49 -5.68
C GLN A 125 6.93 -11.16 -6.98
N VAL A 126 6.69 -12.47 -7.06
CA VAL A 126 6.90 -13.29 -8.24
C VAL A 126 5.58 -13.36 -9.01
N SER A 127 5.64 -13.21 -10.33
CA SER A 127 4.50 -13.34 -11.24
C SER A 127 4.57 -14.67 -11.97
N ASP A 128 3.54 -15.49 -11.80
CA ASP A 128 3.37 -16.73 -12.54
C ASP A 128 2.89 -16.46 -13.98
N ASP A 129 2.11 -15.40 -14.17
CA ASP A 129 1.66 -14.93 -15.50
C ASP A 129 2.82 -14.44 -16.39
N LYS A 130 3.99 -14.21 -15.80
CA LYS A 130 5.22 -13.79 -16.47
C LYS A 130 6.37 -14.76 -16.21
N ASP A 131 6.07 -16.07 -16.17
CA ASP A 131 7.05 -17.15 -16.11
C ASP A 131 8.04 -17.03 -14.93
N GLY A 132 7.55 -16.57 -13.77
CA GLY A 132 8.35 -16.40 -12.56
C GLY A 132 9.13 -15.08 -12.49
N ALA A 133 8.80 -14.08 -13.31
CA ALA A 133 9.44 -12.77 -13.24
C ALA A 133 9.15 -12.06 -11.91
N ILE A 134 10.18 -11.39 -11.36
CA ILE A 134 10.02 -10.52 -10.19
C ILE A 134 9.42 -9.19 -10.65
N ILE A 135 8.17 -8.93 -10.30
CA ILE A 135 7.42 -7.74 -10.73
C ILE A 135 7.46 -6.59 -9.73
N ASP A 136 7.74 -6.90 -8.45
CA ASP A 136 7.94 -5.90 -7.42
C ASP A 136 8.94 -6.39 -6.38
N ARG A 137 9.66 -5.47 -5.74
CA ARG A 137 10.58 -5.76 -4.64
C ARG A 137 10.70 -4.59 -3.69
N VAL A 138 10.95 -4.87 -2.42
CA VAL A 138 11.19 -3.86 -1.39
C VAL A 138 12.18 -4.38 -0.36
N MET A 139 13.11 -3.51 0.04
CA MET A 139 13.91 -3.69 1.24
C MET A 139 13.32 -2.80 2.33
N LEU A 140 12.82 -3.40 3.39
CA LEU A 140 12.48 -2.71 4.61
C LEU A 140 13.73 -2.67 5.50
N ILE A 141 14.14 -1.46 5.87
CA ILE A 141 15.26 -1.24 6.77
C ILE A 141 14.73 -0.59 8.03
N LYS A 142 15.06 -1.16 9.19
CA LYS A 142 14.69 -0.64 10.51
C LYS A 142 15.91 -0.72 11.44
N ASP A 143 16.54 0.42 11.70
CA ASP A 143 17.78 0.47 12.47
C ASP A 143 17.56 0.07 13.94
N SER A 144 16.40 0.46 14.48
CA SER A 144 15.95 0.06 15.81
C SER A 144 14.44 -0.19 15.78
N HIS A 145 14.03 -1.38 16.23
CA HIS A 145 12.63 -1.72 16.42
C HIS A 145 12.06 -1.01 17.66
N GLY A 146 10.78 -0.62 17.60
CA GLY A 146 10.10 0.10 18.68
C GLY A 146 8.70 0.56 18.28
N SER A 147 7.92 1.02 19.27
CA SER A 147 6.58 1.57 19.05
C SER A 147 6.61 2.83 18.18
N TYR A 148 5.57 3.04 17.36
CA TYR A 148 5.36 4.30 16.61
C TYR A 148 4.74 5.42 17.48
N SER A 149 4.77 5.30 18.81
CA SER A 149 4.07 6.16 19.79
C SER A 149 4.34 7.67 19.72
N GLU A 150 5.33 8.12 18.95
CA GLU A 150 5.45 9.52 18.57
C GLU A 150 4.64 9.76 17.30
N LYS A 151 3.47 10.42 17.40
CA LYS A 151 2.67 10.79 16.22
C LYS A 151 3.54 11.65 15.28
N PRO A 152 4.11 11.10 14.20
CA PRO A 152 4.87 11.91 13.26
C PRO A 152 3.87 12.79 12.52
N ASN A 153 4.35 13.84 11.87
CA ASN A 153 3.49 14.56 10.93
C ASN A 153 3.27 13.68 9.68
N PRO A 154 2.01 13.52 9.23
CA PRO A 154 1.67 12.92 7.94
C PRO A 154 2.49 13.49 6.80
N VAL A 155 2.97 12.64 5.90
CA VAL A 155 3.61 13.05 4.65
C VAL A 155 2.61 12.84 3.52
N THR A 156 2.36 13.87 2.71
CA THR A 156 1.60 13.70 1.47
C THR A 156 2.47 12.97 0.46
N PRO A 157 2.08 11.77 -0.05
CA PRO A 157 2.77 11.15 -1.16
C PRO A 157 2.57 12.04 -2.39
N MET A 158 3.56 12.85 -2.74
CA MET A 158 3.50 13.54 -4.02
C MET A 158 3.72 12.49 -5.10
N GLY A 159 2.63 12.12 -5.78
CA GLY A 159 2.75 11.50 -7.10
C GLY A 159 3.71 12.34 -7.95
N ASP A 160 4.58 11.65 -8.70
CA ASP A 160 5.61 12.19 -9.59
C ASP A 160 5.39 13.68 -9.95
N PRO A 161 6.23 14.61 -9.46
CA PRO A 161 6.12 16.04 -9.74
C PRO A 161 5.99 16.35 -11.24
N LEU A 162 6.61 15.52 -12.09
CA LEU A 162 6.53 15.63 -13.55
C LEU A 162 5.13 15.31 -14.06
N LYS A 163 4.40 14.37 -13.46
CA LYS A 163 3.00 14.09 -13.82
C LYS A 163 2.08 15.27 -13.53
N LYS A 164 2.32 16.02 -12.44
CA LYS A 164 1.53 17.22 -12.11
C LYS A 164 1.79 18.36 -13.11
N ILE A 165 3.06 18.55 -13.50
CA ILE A 165 3.46 19.52 -14.52
C ILE A 165 2.88 19.14 -15.89
N TRP A 166 2.99 17.87 -16.30
CA TRP A 166 2.44 17.37 -17.55
C TRP A 166 0.91 17.51 -17.63
N LYS A 167 0.19 17.21 -16.54
CA LYS A 167 -1.27 17.34 -16.48
C LYS A 167 -1.72 18.81 -16.57
N ASN A 168 -0.98 19.71 -15.93
CA ASN A 168 -1.21 21.15 -16.08
C ASN A 168 -0.90 21.63 -17.50
N TRP A 169 0.18 21.17 -18.11
CA TRP A 169 0.54 21.51 -19.49
C TRP A 169 -0.50 21.01 -20.50
N GLN A 170 -1.03 19.78 -20.33
CA GLN A 170 -2.13 19.27 -21.16
C GLN A 170 -3.43 20.07 -21.00
N ARG A 171 -3.76 20.51 -19.77
CA ARG A 171 -4.91 21.40 -19.52
C ARG A 171 -4.74 22.75 -20.22
N VAL A 172 -3.57 23.36 -20.12
CA VAL A 172 -3.27 24.65 -20.78
C VAL A 172 -3.31 24.49 -22.30
N LYS A 173 -2.79 23.39 -22.86
CA LYS A 173 -2.90 23.09 -24.29
C LYS A 173 -4.34 22.88 -24.76
N ALA A 174 -5.18 22.24 -23.95
CA ALA A 174 -6.60 22.05 -24.29
C ALA A 174 -7.35 23.39 -24.28
N MET A 175 -7.12 24.22 -23.26
CA MET A 175 -7.71 25.56 -23.18
C MET A 175 -7.29 26.49 -24.33
N ALA A 176 -6.05 26.36 -24.81
CA ALA A 176 -5.55 27.12 -25.96
C ALA A 176 -6.12 26.64 -27.31
N LYS A 177 -6.75 25.45 -27.37
CA LYS A 177 -7.43 24.95 -28.59
C LYS A 177 -8.91 25.34 -28.65
N ASP A 178 -9.53 25.65 -27.51
CA ASP A 178 -10.93 26.09 -27.44
C ASP A 178 -11.11 27.61 -27.68
N THR A 179 -10.04 28.33 -27.98
CA THR A 179 -10.04 29.78 -28.26
C THR A 179 -9.87 30.12 -29.74
N GLN A 180 -10.16 29.19 -30.65
CA GLN A 180 -10.06 29.37 -32.11
C GLN A 180 -11.37 29.03 -32.81
#